data_AF-T1BMW8-F1
#
_entry.id   AF-T1BMW8-F1
#
_cell.length_a   1.000
_cell.length_b   1.000
_cell.length_c   1.000
_cell.angle_alpha   90.00
_cell.angle_beta   90.00
_cell.angle_gamma   90.00
#
_symmetry.space_group_name_H-M   'P 1'
#
loop_
_entity.id
_entity.type
_entity.pdbx_description
1 polymer ?
#
loop_
_entity_poly.entity_id
_entity_poly.type
_entity_poly.pdbx_seq_one_letter_code
_entity_poly.pdbx_strand_id
1 'polypeptide(L)' 'LLQRVQREASAAARGRLKIFFGASAGVGKSYAMLEAARKQATAGIDVVVGYIELHGRAETEALLEG' A
#
# COMPACT_ATOMS: atom_id res chain seq x y z
N LEU A 1 -13.24 -9.45 30.75
CA LEU A 1 -12.21 -10.13 29.92
C LEU A 1 -12.71 -10.38 28.49
N LEU A 2 -13.82 -11.11 28.29
CA LEU A 2 -14.39 -11.39 26.96
C LEU A 2 -14.63 -10.15 26.08
N GLN A 3 -15.22 -9.08 26.64
CA GLN A 3 -15.43 -7.82 25.90
C GLN A 3 -14.13 -7.18 25.39
N ARG A 4 -13.01 -7.37 26.09
CA ARG A 4 -11.71 -6.81 25.67
C ARG A 4 -11.15 -7.60 24.48
N VAL A 5 -11.20 -8.93 24.55
CA VAL A 5 -10.82 -9.81 23.43
C VAL A 5 -11.66 -9.52 22.19
N GLN A 6 -12.97 -9.34 22.35
CA GLN A 6 -13.86 -8.97 21.24
C GLN A 6 -13.50 -7.61 20.63
N ARG A 7 -13.16 -6.59 21.45
CA ARG A 7 -12.73 -5.28 20.92
C ARG A 7 -11.41 -5.36 20.16
N GLU A 8 -10.44 -6.13 20.67
CA GLU A 8 -9.15 -6.33 20.00
C GLU A 8 -9.32 -7.09 18.68
N ALA A 9 -10.16 -8.13 18.64
CA ALA A 9 -10.50 -8.85 17.42
C ALA A 9 -11.18 -7.95 16.37
N SER A 10 -12.16 -7.13 16.80
CA SER A 10 -12.83 -6.17 15.91
C SER A 10 -11.87 -5.10 15.38
N ALA A 11 -10.91 -4.66 16.18
CA ALA A 11 -9.89 -3.71 15.75
C ALA A 11 -8.90 -4.35 14.75
N ALA A 12 -8.53 -5.61 14.95
CA ALA A 12 -7.66 -6.36 14.05
C ALA A 12 -8.34 -6.69 12.71
N ALA A 13 -9.66 -6.89 12.72
CA ALA A 13 -10.45 -7.13 11.50
C ALA A 13 -10.58 -5.88 10.61
N ARG A 14 -10.32 -4.68 11.14
CA ARG A 14 -10.41 -3.45 10.37
C ARG A 14 -9.16 -3.25 9.51
N GLY A 15 -9.38 -2.96 8.22
CA GLY A 15 -8.30 -2.57 7.32
C GLY A 15 -7.56 -1.31 7.78
N ARG A 16 -6.28 -1.21 7.42
CA ARG A 16 -5.43 -0.05 7.74
C ARG A 16 -5.21 0.80 6.49
N LEU A 17 -5.38 2.12 6.62
CA LEU A 17 -4.99 3.07 5.58
C LEU A 17 -3.54 3.53 5.81
N LYS A 18 -2.68 3.31 4.82
CA LYS A 18 -1.31 3.85 4.81
C LYS A 18 -1.21 4.95 3.75
N ILE A 19 -0.79 6.15 4.17
CA ILE A 19 -0.66 7.33 3.30
C ILE A 19 0.82 7.60 3.07
N PHE A 20 1.23 7.69 1.80
CA PHE A 20 2.57 8.10 1.41
C PHE A 20 2.54 9.60 1.08
N PHE A 21 3.10 10.42 1.97
CA PHE A 21 3.10 11.87 1.84
C PHE A 21 4.48 12.41 1.43
N GLY A 22 4.52 13.58 0.80
CA GLY A 22 5.75 14.21 0.31
C GLY A 22 5.54 15.66 -0.09
N ALA A 23 6.57 16.49 0.15
CA ALA A 23 6.48 17.95 0.15
C ALA A 23 6.58 18.62 -1.23
N SER A 24 6.86 17.87 -2.30
CA SER A 24 6.91 18.42 -3.67
C SER A 24 6.50 17.41 -4.73
N ALA A 25 6.31 17.89 -5.96
CA ALA A 25 6.02 17.06 -7.12
C ALA A 25 7.23 16.21 -7.49
N GLY A 26 7.00 14.94 -7.84
CA GLY A 26 8.07 14.04 -8.27
C GLY A 26 8.97 13.47 -7.17
N VAL A 27 8.70 13.72 -5.89
CA VAL A 27 9.46 13.16 -4.74
C VAL A 27 9.33 11.65 -4.55
N GLY A 28 8.65 10.94 -5.46
CA GLY A 28 8.57 9.48 -5.42
C GLY A 28 7.46 8.90 -4.55
N LYS A 29 6.39 9.65 -4.24
CA LYS A 29 5.24 9.13 -3.45
C LYS A 29 4.65 7.84 -4.06
N SER A 30 4.36 7.86 -5.36
CA SER A 30 3.81 6.70 -6.08
C SER A 30 4.82 5.55 -6.15
N TYR A 31 6.10 5.85 -6.35
CA TYR A 31 7.17 4.86 -6.37
C TYR A 31 7.28 4.13 -5.03
N ALA A 32 7.37 4.87 -3.92
CA ALA A 32 7.44 4.30 -2.58
C ALA A 32 6.18 3.49 -2.20
N MET A 33 5.01 3.95 -2.67
CA MET A 33 3.75 3.22 -2.51
C MET A 33 3.77 1.87 -3.24
N LEU A 34 4.18 1.84 -4.50
CA LEU A 34 4.29 0.61 -5.30
C LEU A 34 5.38 -0.33 -4.78
N GLU A 35 6.52 0.20 -4.33
CA GLU A 35 7.58 -0.61 -3.72
C GLU A 35 7.07 -1.31 -2.45
N ALA A 36 6.28 -0.61 -1.63
CA ALA A 36 5.64 -1.22 -0.47
C ALA A 36 4.59 -2.28 -0.87
N ALA A 37 3.83 -2.04 -1.94
CA ALA A 37 2.87 -3.00 -2.48
C ALA A 37 3.59 -4.29 -2.96
N ARG A 38 4.68 -4.18 -3.71
CA ARG A 38 5.51 -5.33 -4.11
C ARG A 38 6.08 -6.10 -2.92
N LYS A 39 6.49 -5.40 -1.85
CA LYS A 39 6.93 -6.04 -0.60
C LYS A 39 5.80 -6.85 0.05
N GLN A 40 4.54 -6.43 -0.04
CA GLN A 40 3.40 -7.22 0.45
C GLN A 40 3.12 -8.41 -0.48
N ALA A 41 3.12 -8.20 -1.80
CA ALA A 41 2.92 -9.25 -2.79
C ALA A 41 3.96 -10.38 -2.66
N THR A 42 5.24 -10.01 -2.52
CA THR A 42 6.34 -10.97 -2.27
C THR A 42 6.23 -11.68 -0.92
N ALA A 43 5.51 -11.11 0.05
CA ALA A 43 5.17 -11.76 1.31
C ALA A 43 3.92 -12.67 1.21
N GLY A 44 3.37 -12.89 0.00
CA GLY A 44 2.23 -13.74 -0.25
C GLY A 44 0.87 -13.09 0.08
N ILE A 45 0.84 -11.77 0.27
CA ILE A 45 -0.41 -11.04 0.46
C ILE A 45 -0.99 -10.73 -0.91
N ASP A 46 -2.29 -10.98 -1.07
CA ASP A 46 -3.01 -10.59 -2.29
C ASP A 46 -3.10 -9.06 -2.39
N VAL A 47 -2.58 -8.53 -3.49
CA VAL A 47 -2.42 -7.09 -3.71
C VAL A 47 -3.04 -6.73 -5.05
N VAL A 48 -3.92 -5.73 -5.02
CA VAL A 48 -4.56 -5.18 -6.21
C VAL A 48 -4.27 -3.69 -6.33
N VAL A 49 -4.09 -3.22 -7.56
CA VAL A 49 -4.00 -1.79 -7.87
C VAL A 49 -5.35 -1.32 -8.40
N GLY A 50 -6.08 -0.53 -7.62
CA GLY A 50 -7.40 -0.02 -8.03
C GLY A 50 -7.32 1.18 -8.98
N TYR A 51 -6.33 2.06 -8.80
CA TYR A 51 -6.10 3.23 -9.64
C TYR A 51 -4.65 3.68 -9.52
N ILE A 52 -4.06 4.12 -10.64
CA ILE A 52 -2.73 4.73 -10.65
C ILE A 52 -2.57 5.73 -11.79
N GLU A 53 -1.82 6.80 -11.51
CA GLU A 53 -1.47 7.82 -12.50
C GLU A 53 0.07 7.95 -12.57
N LEU A 54 0.66 7.46 -13.67
CA LEU A 54 2.09 7.19 -13.78
C LEU A 54 2.91 8.36 -14.33
N HIS A 55 2.26 9.36 -14.94
CA HIS A 55 2.90 10.56 -15.48
C HIS A 55 4.14 10.28 -16.37
N GLY A 56 4.17 9.14 -17.08
CA GLY A 56 5.25 8.74 -17.99
C GLY A 56 6.56 8.31 -17.32
N ARG A 57 6.54 7.92 -16.05
CA ARG A 57 7.75 7.53 -15.29
C ARG A 57 8.03 6.04 -15.44
N ALA A 58 8.82 5.66 -16.44
CA ALA A 58 9.13 4.26 -16.78
C ALA A 58 9.53 3.38 -15.57
N GLU A 59 10.41 3.86 -14.68
CA GLU A 59 10.80 3.08 -13.49
C GLU A 59 9.64 2.82 -12.52
N THR A 60 8.68 3.75 -12.43
CA THR A 60 7.48 3.57 -11.62
C THR A 60 6.49 2.64 -12.31
N GLU A 61 6.37 2.72 -13.63
CA GLU A 61 5.53 1.84 -14.45
C GLU A 61 5.97 0.37 -14.33
N ALA A 62 7.28 0.13 -14.36
CA ALA A 62 7.85 -1.20 -14.19
C ALA A 62 7.50 -1.86 -12.84
N LEU A 63 7.13 -1.09 -11.81
CA LEU A 63 6.70 -1.65 -10.53
C LEU A 63 5.27 -2.22 -10.57
N LEU A 64 4.51 -2.01 -11.64
CA LEU A 64 3.21 -2.64 -11.87
C LEU A 64 3.33 -4.03 -12.51
N GLU A 65 4.51 -4.41 -12.98
CA GLU A 65 4.74 -5.73 -13.55
C GLU A 65 4.94 -6.78 -12.45
N GLY A 66 4.19 -7.88 -12.56
CA GLY A 66 4.20 -9.00 -11.59
C GLY A 66 2.82 -9.24 -10.99
#